data_AF-A0A4U7CNM0-F1
#
_entry.id   AF-A0A4U7CNM0-F1
#
_cell.length_a   1.000
_cell.length_b   1.000
_cell.length_c   1.000
_cell.angle_alpha   90.00
_cell.angle_beta   90.00
_cell.angle_gamma   90.00
#
_symmetry.space_group_name_H-M   'P 1'
#
loop_
_entity.id
_entity.type
_entity.pdbx_description
1 polymer ?
#
loop_
_entity_poly.entity_id
_entity_poly.type
_entity_poly.pdbx_seq_one_letter_code
_entity_poly.pdbx_strand_id
1 'polypeptide(L)'
;LDTGDAAAVVERADGLLAPGGFLAVYSPFVESARACVKAARSAGLDEVETLETIQRRMDFDDRGSRPSTAGVGHTGYLVFARFLPDVG
;
A
#
# COMPACT_ATOMS: atom_id res chain seq x y z
N LEU A 1 -3.34 -1.29 -7.31
CA LEU A 1 -3.69 0.03 -7.85
C LEU A 1 -2.48 0.94 -7.72
N ASP A 2 -2.11 1.59 -8.80
CA ASP A 2 -1.07 2.63 -8.85
C ASP A 2 -1.59 3.74 -9.77
N THR A 3 -2.60 4.46 -9.27
CA THR A 3 -3.31 5.51 -10.00
C THR A 3 -3.62 6.68 -9.05
N GLY A 4 -3.72 7.89 -9.58
CA GLY A 4 -3.98 9.09 -8.79
C GLY A 4 -5.36 9.12 -8.11
N ASP A 5 -6.29 8.30 -8.60
CA ASP A 5 -7.68 8.18 -8.17
C ASP A 5 -7.98 6.86 -7.45
N ALA A 6 -6.95 6.14 -6.98
CA ALA A 6 -7.09 4.79 -6.42
C ALA A 6 -8.23 4.66 -5.38
N ALA A 7 -8.44 5.67 -4.52
CA ALA A 7 -9.52 5.66 -3.54
C ALA A 7 -10.92 5.46 -4.17
N ALA A 8 -11.20 6.08 -5.31
CA ALA A 8 -12.49 5.94 -6.00
C ALA A 8 -12.71 4.53 -6.58
N VAL A 9 -11.63 3.82 -6.92
CA VAL A 9 -11.68 2.41 -7.32
C VAL A 9 -11.89 1.51 -6.11
N VAL A 10 -11.20 1.82 -5.00
CA VAL A 10 -11.31 1.08 -3.73
C VAL A 10 -12.73 1.12 -3.17
N GLU A 11 -13.44 2.25 -3.30
CA GLU A 11 -14.84 2.38 -2.87
C GLU A 11 -15.79 1.36 -3.51
N ARG A 12 -15.40 0.74 -4.63
CA ARG A 12 -16.21 -0.23 -5.38
C ARG A 12 -15.63 -1.65 -5.31
N ALA A 13 -14.63 -1.87 -4.45
CA ALA A 13 -13.86 -3.10 -4.45
C ALA A 13 -14.68 -4.34 -4.06
N ASP A 14 -15.69 -4.19 -3.22
CA ASP A 14 -16.65 -5.24 -2.84
C ASP A 14 -17.44 -5.82 -4.02
N GLY A 15 -17.75 -4.98 -5.02
CA GLY A 15 -18.40 -5.40 -6.27
C GLY A 15 -17.44 -5.88 -7.35
N LEU A 16 -16.12 -5.72 -7.16
CA LEU A 16 -15.09 -6.03 -8.17
C LEU A 16 -14.24 -7.25 -7.79
N LEU A 17 -14.05 -7.50 -6.51
CA LEU A 17 -13.25 -8.60 -5.99
C LEU A 17 -14.10 -9.86 -5.81
N ALA A 18 -13.55 -11.01 -6.18
CA ALA A 18 -14.11 -12.29 -5.77
C ALA A 18 -13.96 -12.47 -4.24
N PRO A 19 -14.83 -13.27 -3.59
CA PRO A 19 -14.65 -13.64 -2.19
C PRO A 19 -13.24 -14.19 -1.91
N GLY A 20 -12.57 -13.66 -0.89
CA GLY A 20 -11.18 -13.94 -0.55
C GLY A 20 -10.14 -13.14 -1.34
N GLY A 21 -10.56 -12.32 -2.31
CA GLY A 21 -9.69 -11.51 -3.17
C GLY A 21 -8.98 -10.37 -2.43
N PHE A 22 -7.81 -9.99 -2.93
CA PHE A 22 -6.97 -8.96 -2.32
C PHE A 22 -7.09 -7.61 -3.03
N LEU A 23 -7.09 -6.55 -2.23
CA LEU A 23 -6.78 -5.20 -2.65
C LEU A 23 -5.33 -4.87 -2.28
N ALA A 24 -4.59 -4.30 -3.21
CA ALA A 24 -3.29 -3.68 -2.95
C ALA A 24 -3.22 -2.31 -3.63
N VAL A 25 -2.81 -1.27 -2.90
CA VAL A 25 -2.62 0.08 -3.42
C VAL A 25 -1.21 0.54 -3.11
N TYR A 26 -0.53 1.09 -4.11
CA TYR A 26 0.69 1.87 -3.91
C TYR A 26 0.35 3.36 -3.98
N SER A 27 0.94 4.16 -3.10
CA SER A 27 0.81 5.62 -3.12
C SER A 27 2.12 6.29 -2.73
N PRO A 28 2.63 7.27 -3.50
CA PRO A 28 3.77 8.07 -3.07
C PRO A 28 3.40 9.07 -1.96
N PHE A 29 2.11 9.33 -1.72
CA PHE A 29 1.65 10.31 -0.74
C PHE A 29 0.85 9.67 0.40
N VAL A 30 1.15 10.06 1.64
CA VAL A 30 0.51 9.51 2.84
C VAL A 30 -0.99 9.80 2.90
N GLU A 31 -1.42 11.00 2.48
CA GLU A 31 -2.85 11.35 2.49
C GLU A 31 -3.65 10.57 1.44
N SER A 32 -3.05 10.27 0.28
CA SER A 32 -3.67 9.40 -0.72
C SER A 32 -3.78 7.95 -0.22
N ALA A 33 -2.78 7.44 0.50
CA ALA A 33 -2.86 6.14 1.16
C ALA A 33 -3.97 6.12 2.24
N ARG A 34 -4.04 7.16 3.06
CA ARG A 34 -5.09 7.34 4.06
C ARG A 34 -6.49 7.38 3.44
N ALA A 35 -6.65 8.03 2.28
CA ALA A 35 -7.92 8.02 1.56
C ALA A 35 -8.31 6.60 1.12
N CYS A 36 -7.36 5.80 0.62
CA CYS A 36 -7.60 4.40 0.26
C CYS A 36 -7.96 3.54 1.48
N VAL A 37 -7.31 3.73 2.62
CA VAL A 37 -7.67 3.04 3.88
C VAL A 37 -9.11 3.34 4.29
N LYS A 38 -9.53 4.61 4.21
CA LYS A 38 -10.92 4.99 4.51
C LYS A 38 -11.90 4.35 3.53
N ALA A 39 -11.62 4.43 2.24
CA ALA A 39 -12.43 3.81 1.20
C ALA A 39 -12.56 2.29 1.40
N ALA A 40 -11.47 1.60 1.72
CA ALA A 40 -11.47 0.15 1.94
C ALA A 40 -12.39 -0.25 3.12
N ARG A 41 -12.29 0.49 4.23
CA ARG A 41 -13.16 0.29 5.39
C ARG A 41 -14.61 0.60 5.08
N SER A 42 -14.87 1.66 4.32
CA SER A 42 -16.24 2.02 3.90
C SER A 42 -16.85 0.99 2.93
N ALA A 43 -16.02 0.35 2.10
CA ALA A 43 -16.42 -0.75 1.22
C ALA A 43 -16.55 -2.11 1.94
N GLY A 44 -16.34 -2.17 3.26
CA GLY A 44 -16.46 -3.41 4.03
C GLY A 44 -15.34 -4.41 3.77
N LEU A 45 -14.16 -3.97 3.33
CA LEU A 45 -12.99 -4.84 3.25
C LEU A 45 -12.38 -5.09 4.63
N ASP A 46 -11.89 -6.30 4.83
CA ASP A 46 -11.22 -6.78 6.03
C ASP A 46 -9.70 -6.67 5.92
N GLU A 47 -9.01 -6.95 7.03
CA GLU A 47 -7.54 -7.04 7.11
C GLU A 47 -6.83 -5.78 6.54
N VAL A 48 -7.42 -4.59 6.76
CA VAL A 48 -6.88 -3.33 6.22
C VAL A 48 -5.57 -2.96 6.92
N GLU A 49 -4.46 -3.09 6.20
CA GLU A 49 -3.10 -2.81 6.66
C GLU A 49 -2.45 -1.73 5.79
N THR A 50 -1.56 -0.93 6.37
CA THR A 50 -0.73 0.02 5.60
C THR A 50 0.73 -0.09 6.04
N LEU A 51 1.60 -0.31 5.06
CA LEU A 51 3.04 -0.42 5.25
C LEU A 51 3.74 0.73 4.54
N GLU A 52 4.75 1.30 5.19
CA GLU A 52 5.77 2.11 4.54
C GLU A 52 7.07 1.30 4.52
N THR A 53 7.79 1.34 3.40
CA THR A 53 9.12 0.73 3.33
C THR A 53 10.17 1.83 3.43
N ILE A 54 11.35 1.53 3.97
CA ILE A 54 12.49 2.44 3.99
C ILE A 54 13.65 1.68 3.38
N GLN A 55 14.04 2.05 2.16
CA GLN A 55 15.11 1.37 1.44
C GLN A 55 16.41 2.18 1.49
N ARG A 56 17.51 1.53 1.87
CA ARG A 56 18.84 2.14 1.90
C ARG A 56 19.80 1.33 1.05
N ARG A 57 20.42 1.96 0.06
CA ARG A 57 21.47 1.33 -0.74
C ARG A 57 22.69 1.03 0.13
N MET A 58 23.31 -0.12 -0.08
CA MET A 58 24.62 -0.45 0.48
C MET A 58 25.70 -0.07 -0.54
N ASP A 59 26.72 0.64 -0.07
CA ASP A 59 27.93 0.95 -0.82
C ASP A 59 29.02 -0.05 -0.40
N PHE A 60 29.63 -0.71 -1.39
CA PHE A 60 30.68 -1.70 -1.20
C PHE A 60 31.91 -1.29 -2.02
N ASP A 61 33.05 -1.12 -1.36
CA ASP A 61 34.32 -0.80 -1.98
C ASP A 61 35.51 -1.46 -1.25
N ASP A 62 36.73 -1.28 -1.76
CA ASP A 62 37.95 -1.85 -1.18
C ASP A 62 38.26 -1.31 0.24
N ARG A 63 37.62 -0.22 0.67
CA ARG A 63 37.75 0.37 2.01
C ARG A 63 36.68 -0.14 2.97
N GLY A 64 35.63 -0.81 2.48
CA GLY A 64 34.66 -1.53 3.30
C GLY A 64 33.22 -1.51 2.77
N SER A 65 32.31 -1.95 3.64
CA SER A 65 30.86 -2.01 3.39
C SER A 65 30.13 -1.02 4.28
N ARG A 66 29.29 -0.15 3.71
CA ARG A 66 28.52 0.83 4.50
C ARG A 66 27.19 1.18 3.85
N PRO A 67 26.16 1.54 4.63
CA PRO A 67 24.95 2.14 4.07
C PRO A 67 25.28 3.48 3.40
N SER A 68 24.65 3.76 2.27
CA SER A 68 24.85 5.01 1.54
C SER A 68 24.46 6.22 2.41
N THR A 69 25.21 7.31 2.27
CA THR A 69 24.97 8.58 2.97
C THR A 69 23.97 9.48 2.25
N ALA A 70 23.63 9.16 1.00
CA ALA A 70 22.50 9.79 0.32
C ALA A 70 21.24 9.50 1.14
N GLY A 71 20.48 10.56 1.48
CA GLY A 71 19.24 10.42 2.23
C GLY A 71 18.30 9.46 1.52
N VAL A 72 17.63 8.59 2.29
CA VAL A 72 16.55 7.76 1.77
C VAL A 72 15.41 8.71 1.40
N GLY A 73 15.35 9.09 0.12
CA GLY A 73 14.32 9.96 -0.40
C GLY A 73 13.05 9.17 -0.60
N HIS A 74 12.32 8.93 0.50
CA HIS A 74 10.93 8.45 0.58
C HIS A 74 10.56 7.22 -0.26
N THR A 75 10.09 6.15 0.40
CA THR A 75 9.46 5.03 -0.30
C THR A 75 7.94 5.17 -0.21
N GLY A 76 7.21 4.65 -1.20
CA GLY A 76 5.75 4.77 -1.20
C GLY A 76 5.07 3.92 -0.11
N TYR A 77 3.83 4.30 0.18
CA TYR A 77 2.93 3.60 1.08
C TYR A 77 2.21 2.49 0.32
N LEU A 78 2.12 1.32 0.94
CA LEU A 78 1.38 0.17 0.44
C LEU A 78 0.17 -0.06 1.35
N VAL A 79 -1.04 0.00 0.80
CA VAL A 79 -2.28 -0.35 1.50
C VAL A 79 -2.74 -1.71 1.02
N PHE A 80 -2.98 -2.62 1.95
CA PHE A 80 -3.52 -3.95 1.69
C PHE A 80 -4.87 -4.09 2.37
N ALA A 81 -5.77 -4.86 1.76
CA ALA A 81 -7.03 -5.28 2.36
C ALA A 81 -7.54 -6.55 1.65
N ARG A 82 -8.56 -7.19 2.21
CA ARG A 82 -9.14 -8.41 1.67
C ARG A 82 -10.66 -8.35 1.66
N PHE A 83 -11.28 -8.86 0.61
CA PHE A 83 -12.73 -8.98 0.56
C PHE A 83 -13.15 -10.32 1.17
N LEU A 84 -13.70 -10.31 2.38
CA LEU A 84 -14.21 -11.50 3.07
C LEU A 84 -15.71 -11.32 3.33
N PRO A 85 -16.55 -11.40 2.29
CA PRO A 85 -17.98 -11.26 2.47
C PRO A 85 -18.50 -12.38 3.37
N ASP A 86 -19.51 -12.06 4.18
CA ASP A 86 -20.16 -13.05 5.02
C ASP A 86 -20.89 -14.05 4.12
N VAL A 87 -20.28 -15.22 3.96
CA VAL A 87 -20.83 -16.32 3.17
C VAL A 87 -21.66 -17.13 4.15
N GLY A 88 -22.94 -16.77 4.28
CA GLY A 88 -23.89 -17.48 5.13
C GLY A 88 -23.98 -18.97 4.85
#